data_AF-A0A7C1MT05-F1
#
_entry.id   AF-A0A7C1MT05-F1
#
_cell.length_a   1.000
_cell.length_b   1.000
_cell.length_c   1.000
_cell.angle_alpha   90.00
_cell.angle_beta   90.00
_cell.angle_gamma   90.00
#
_symmetry.space_group_name_H-M   'P 1'
#
loop_
_entity.id
_entity.type
_entity.pdbx_description
1 polymer ?
#
loop_
_entity_poly.entity_id
_entity_poly.type
_entity_poly.pdbx_seq_one_letter_code
_entity_poly.pdbx_strand_id
1 'polypeptide(L)'
;MKSDLFELIFILVLAVFSLFFSLDTVSAQPYEFRDSENCMLCHRYPTIGRFDEAGEKKIFYIDGKDYASSVHGKLNCTDCHRGLNRIPHFDLRKVDCSVKCHLHNLSTKKAFSHM
;
A
#
# COMPACT_ATOMS: atom_id res chain seq x y z
N MET A 1 -41.74 -19.65 41.97
CA MET A 1 -41.48 -20.77 41.03
C MET A 1 -41.62 -20.40 39.55
N LYS A 2 -42.71 -19.73 39.09
CA LYS A 2 -42.79 -19.24 37.69
C LYS A 2 -41.99 -17.95 37.43
N SER A 3 -41.84 -17.10 38.46
CA SER A 3 -41.00 -15.90 38.45
C SER A 3 -39.52 -16.24 38.29
N ASP A 4 -39.05 -17.26 39.02
CA ASP A 4 -37.64 -17.63 39.09
C ASP A 4 -37.15 -18.26 37.78
N LEU A 5 -38.05 -18.95 37.07
CA LEU A 5 -37.80 -19.48 35.73
C LEU A 5 -37.75 -18.36 34.68
N PHE A 6 -38.60 -17.33 34.81
CA PHE A 6 -38.62 -16.20 33.88
C PHE A 6 -37.34 -15.34 34.00
N GLU A 7 -36.90 -15.07 35.23
CA GLU A 7 -35.64 -14.35 35.50
C GLU A 7 -34.43 -15.12 34.94
N LEU A 8 -34.39 -16.45 35.11
CA LEU A 8 -33.29 -17.27 34.59
C LEU A 8 -33.24 -17.28 33.06
N ILE A 9 -34.40 -17.33 32.39
CA ILE A 9 -34.48 -17.26 30.93
C ILE A 9 -34.04 -15.88 30.44
N PHE A 10 -34.45 -14.81 31.11
CA PHE A 10 -34.08 -13.44 30.75
C PHE A 10 -32.56 -13.22 30.85
N ILE A 11 -31.93 -13.71 31.94
CA ILE A 11 -30.47 -13.64 32.13
C ILE A 11 -29.73 -14.44 31.04
N LEU A 12 -30.22 -15.63 30.68
CA LEU A 12 -29.62 -16.45 29.62
C LEU A 12 -29.70 -15.77 28.25
N VAL A 13 -30.84 -15.13 27.92
CA VAL A 13 -31.00 -14.41 26.65
C VAL A 13 -30.05 -13.21 26.59
N LEU A 14 -29.90 -12.45 27.68
CA LEU A 14 -28.96 -11.33 27.75
C LEU A 14 -27.50 -11.77 27.65
N ALA A 15 -27.14 -12.89 28.28
CA ALA A 15 -25.79 -13.45 28.21
C ALA A 15 -25.45 -13.92 26.78
N VAL A 16 -26.39 -14.60 26.11
CA VAL A 16 -26.21 -15.04 24.72
C VAL A 16 -26.14 -13.83 23.78
N PHE A 17 -27.00 -12.83 23.94
CA PHE A 17 -26.98 -11.60 23.15
C PHE A 17 -25.65 -10.84 23.27
N SER A 18 -25.09 -10.77 24.49
CA SER A 18 -23.78 -10.14 24.75
C SER A 18 -22.61 -10.94 24.14
N LEU A 19 -22.74 -12.27 24.08
CA LEU A 19 -21.75 -13.14 23.45
C LEU A 19 -21.74 -12.98 21.92
N PHE A 20 -22.91 -12.80 21.31
CA PHE A 20 -23.05 -12.55 19.86
C PHE A 20 -22.55 -11.15 19.45
N PHE A 21 -22.71 -10.13 20.30
CA PHE A 21 -22.26 -8.77 20.00
C PHE A 21 -20.73 -8.57 20.04
N SER A 22 -19.99 -9.54 20.59
CA SER A 22 -18.53 -9.45 20.75
C SER A 22 -17.72 -9.98 19.56
N LEU A 23 -18.36 -10.52 18.50
CA LEU A 23 -17.64 -11.14 17.38
C LEU A 23 -17.29 -10.21 16.20
N ASP A 24 -17.82 -8.99 16.13
CA ASP A 24 -17.78 -8.20 14.88
C ASP A 24 -16.82 -7.00 14.85
N THR A 25 -15.64 -7.07 15.48
CA THR A 25 -14.59 -6.06 15.23
C THR A 25 -13.20 -6.66 15.03
N VAL A 26 -13.06 -7.57 14.05
CA VAL A 26 -11.78 -7.68 13.33
C VAL A 26 -11.60 -6.39 12.55
N SER A 27 -10.99 -5.41 13.21
CA SER A 27 -10.46 -4.22 12.55
C SER A 27 -9.30 -4.67 11.68
N ALA A 28 -9.53 -4.78 10.37
CA ALA A 28 -8.46 -4.85 9.40
C ALA A 28 -7.64 -3.57 9.54
N GLN A 29 -6.52 -3.64 10.27
CA GLN A 29 -5.59 -2.53 10.36
C GLN A 29 -5.20 -2.16 8.92
N PRO A 30 -5.36 -0.89 8.51
CA PRO A 30 -4.87 -0.47 7.21
C PRO A 30 -3.40 -0.83 7.14
N TYR A 31 -3.01 -1.60 6.12
CA TYR A 31 -1.61 -1.86 5.84
C TYR A 31 -0.96 -0.51 5.54
N GLU A 32 -0.27 0.06 6.53
CA GLU A 32 0.44 1.29 6.34
C GLU A 32 1.61 1.03 5.39
N PHE A 33 1.63 1.80 4.30
CA PHE A 33 2.77 1.86 3.39
C PHE A 33 4.04 2.13 4.20
N ARG A 34 4.99 1.17 4.19
CA ARG A 34 6.28 1.34 4.87
C ARG A 34 7.22 2.13 3.98
N ASP A 35 7.23 3.44 4.15
CA ASP A 35 8.23 4.33 3.53
C ASP A 35 9.57 4.28 4.28
N SER A 36 10.16 3.10 4.47
CA SER A 36 11.43 2.99 5.21
C SER A 36 12.59 3.74 4.53
N GLU A 37 12.42 4.08 3.26
CA GLU A 37 13.41 4.75 2.41
C GLU A 37 13.14 6.26 2.29
N ASN A 38 12.11 6.77 2.96
CA ASN A 38 11.74 8.18 3.01
C ASN A 38 11.47 8.82 1.63
N CYS A 39 11.08 8.04 0.64
CA CYS A 39 10.77 8.52 -0.70
C CYS A 39 9.52 9.40 -0.71
N MET A 40 8.53 9.04 0.10
CA MET A 40 7.26 9.75 0.20
C MET A 40 7.34 11.03 1.03
N LEU A 41 8.50 11.35 1.64
CA LEU A 41 8.73 12.69 2.20
C LEU A 41 8.48 13.80 1.16
N CYS A 42 8.80 13.53 -0.10
CA CYS A 42 8.60 14.45 -1.22
C CYS A 42 7.55 13.96 -2.22
N HIS A 43 7.50 12.66 -2.52
CA HIS A 43 6.65 12.11 -3.58
C HIS A 43 5.16 12.03 -3.21
N ARG A 44 4.76 12.28 -1.96
CA ARG A 44 3.35 12.27 -1.53
C ARG A 44 2.53 13.51 -1.91
N TYR A 45 3.16 14.57 -2.43
CA TYR A 45 2.46 15.82 -2.68
C TYR A 45 1.99 15.89 -4.14
N PRO A 46 0.69 16.08 -4.43
CA PRO A 46 0.17 16.16 -5.81
C PRO A 46 0.85 17.20 -6.70
N THR A 47 1.45 18.24 -6.11
CA THR A 47 2.09 19.33 -6.84
C THR A 47 3.55 19.07 -7.18
N ILE A 48 4.18 18.03 -6.60
CA ILE A 48 5.60 17.70 -6.82
C ILE A 48 5.83 17.35 -8.29
N GLY A 49 6.81 18.00 -8.89
CA GLY A 49 7.09 17.86 -10.31
C GLY A 49 8.10 18.87 -10.80
N ARG A 50 8.49 18.74 -12.06
CA ARG A 50 9.44 19.65 -12.72
C ARG A 50 9.04 19.89 -14.16
N PHE A 51 9.25 21.11 -14.64
CA PHE A 51 9.12 21.43 -16.05
C PHE A 51 10.33 20.90 -16.82
N ASP A 52 10.09 20.26 -17.95
CA ASP A 52 11.16 19.92 -18.90
C ASP A 52 11.54 21.10 -19.79
N GLU A 53 12.46 20.88 -20.72
CA GLU A 53 12.98 21.89 -21.63
C GLU A 53 11.91 22.45 -22.59
N ALA A 54 10.83 21.68 -22.82
CA ALA A 54 9.68 22.11 -23.64
C ALA A 54 8.63 22.88 -22.81
N GLY A 55 8.82 23.01 -21.50
CA GLY A 55 7.87 23.66 -20.60
C GLY A 55 6.70 22.74 -20.19
N GLU A 56 6.80 21.43 -20.41
CA GLU A 56 5.79 20.48 -19.92
C GLU A 56 6.09 20.08 -18.48
N LYS A 57 5.08 20.11 -17.61
CA LYS A 57 5.23 19.71 -16.21
C LYS A 57 5.15 18.19 -16.07
N LYS A 58 6.26 17.56 -15.69
CA LYS A 58 6.28 16.16 -15.24
C LYS A 58 5.94 16.08 -13.76
N ILE A 59 4.87 15.36 -13.43
CA ILE A 59 4.41 15.14 -12.05
C ILE A 59 5.10 13.90 -11.48
N PHE A 60 5.59 14.01 -10.24
CA PHE A 60 6.25 12.91 -9.53
C PHE A 60 5.44 12.41 -8.33
N TYR A 61 4.17 12.80 -8.24
CA TYR A 61 3.28 12.39 -7.18
C TYR A 61 2.97 10.89 -7.22
N ILE A 62 2.97 10.27 -6.04
CA ILE A 62 2.52 8.91 -5.79
C ILE A 62 1.47 8.97 -4.68
N ASP A 63 0.31 8.35 -4.89
CA ASP A 63 -0.65 8.12 -3.82
C ASP A 63 -0.23 6.89 -2.99
N GLY A 64 -0.03 7.08 -1.69
CA GLY A 64 0.43 6.01 -0.80
C GLY A 64 -0.60 4.89 -0.59
N LYS A 65 -1.90 5.20 -0.66
CA LYS A 65 -2.97 4.19 -0.52
C LYS A 65 -3.06 3.36 -1.79
N ASP A 66 -3.02 4.00 -2.95
CA ASP A 66 -3.04 3.30 -4.23
C ASP A 66 -1.81 2.40 -4.35
N TYR A 67 -0.62 2.90 -4.00
CA TYR A 67 0.60 2.09 -3.99
C TYR A 67 0.48 0.89 -3.04
N ALA A 68 0.08 1.13 -1.78
CA ALA A 68 -0.07 0.08 -0.77
C ALA A 68 -1.07 -1.02 -1.17
N SER A 69 -2.13 -0.65 -1.89
CA SER A 69 -3.16 -1.58 -2.38
C SER A 69 -2.76 -2.34 -3.65
N SER A 70 -1.69 -1.91 -4.32
CA SER A 70 -1.21 -2.51 -5.57
C SER A 70 -0.49 -3.85 -5.34
N VAL A 71 -0.27 -4.60 -6.44
CA VAL A 71 0.58 -5.81 -6.43
C VAL A 71 2.02 -5.54 -6.01
N HIS A 72 2.46 -4.28 -6.02
CA HIS A 72 3.78 -3.84 -5.59
C HIS A 72 3.79 -3.22 -4.19
N GLY A 73 2.66 -3.14 -3.49
CA GLY A 73 2.55 -2.44 -2.20
C GLY A 73 3.47 -2.98 -1.09
N LYS A 74 3.96 -4.22 -1.26
CA LYS A 74 4.93 -4.86 -0.35
C LYS A 74 6.40 -4.67 -0.75
N LEU A 75 6.66 -4.04 -1.88
CA LEU A 75 8.00 -3.76 -2.39
C LEU A 75 8.47 -2.38 -1.93
N ASN A 76 9.78 -2.27 -1.73
CA ASN A 76 10.44 -0.99 -1.51
C ASN A 76 10.58 -0.23 -2.83
N CYS A 77 10.68 1.10 -2.77
CA CYS A 77 10.86 1.93 -3.95
C CYS A 77 12.16 1.55 -4.68
N THR A 78 13.23 1.29 -3.92
CA THR A 78 14.54 0.92 -4.48
C THR A 78 14.61 -0.50 -5.05
N ASP A 79 13.58 -1.34 -4.87
CA ASP A 79 13.53 -2.66 -5.51
C ASP A 79 13.49 -2.53 -7.04
N CYS A 80 12.93 -1.42 -7.55
CA CYS A 80 12.91 -1.07 -8.98
C CYS A 80 13.71 0.22 -9.30
N HIS A 81 13.77 1.20 -8.40
CA HIS A 81 14.52 2.45 -8.57
C HIS A 81 15.95 2.32 -8.03
N ARG A 82 16.84 1.73 -8.84
CA ARG A 82 18.22 1.46 -8.45
C ARG A 82 19.16 2.65 -8.62
N GLY A 83 20.16 2.72 -7.75
CA GLY A 83 21.27 3.68 -7.87
C GLY A 83 20.97 5.08 -7.33
N LEU A 84 19.88 5.24 -6.57
CA LEU A 84 19.57 6.47 -5.86
C LEU A 84 20.48 6.61 -4.63
N ASN A 85 21.56 7.38 -4.76
CA ASN A 85 22.56 7.58 -3.70
C ASN A 85 22.53 8.99 -3.09
N ARG A 86 21.65 9.87 -3.58
CA ARG A 86 21.54 11.27 -3.16
C ARG A 86 20.09 11.73 -3.25
N ILE A 87 19.66 12.57 -2.30
CA ILE A 87 18.33 13.19 -2.28
C ILE A 87 18.53 14.71 -2.12
N PRO A 88 17.94 15.57 -2.97
CA PRO A 88 17.17 15.25 -4.17
C PRO A 88 18.01 14.50 -5.22
N HIS A 89 17.42 13.50 -5.90
CA HIS A 89 18.10 12.72 -6.94
C HIS A 89 17.93 13.38 -8.31
N PHE A 90 19.00 13.39 -9.11
CA PHE A 90 19.02 14.05 -10.43
C PHE A 90 19.36 13.09 -11.58
N ASP A 91 20.15 12.05 -11.31
CA ASP A 91 20.53 11.04 -12.28
C ASP A 91 19.63 9.81 -12.13
N LEU A 92 18.47 9.86 -12.78
CA LEU A 92 17.50 8.78 -12.75
C LEU A 92 17.82 7.77 -13.85
N ARG A 93 18.13 6.53 -13.42
CA ARG A 93 18.06 5.38 -14.33
C ARG A 93 16.60 5.01 -14.56
N LYS A 94 16.30 4.44 -15.73
CA LYS A 94 14.98 3.83 -15.96
C LYS A 94 14.74 2.74 -14.93
N VAL A 95 13.48 2.59 -14.53
CA VAL A 95 13.06 1.55 -13.58
C VAL A 95 13.34 0.17 -14.16
N ASP A 96 13.79 -0.73 -13.30
CA ASP A 96 14.06 -2.11 -13.67
C ASP A 96 13.11 -3.07 -12.94
N CYS A 97 12.06 -3.51 -13.64
CA CYS A 97 11.07 -4.44 -13.10
C CYS A 97 11.58 -5.89 -13.02
N SER A 98 12.69 -6.20 -13.70
CA SER A 98 13.27 -7.54 -13.75
C SER A 98 14.15 -7.88 -12.55
N VAL A 99 14.55 -6.87 -11.78
CA VAL A 99 15.41 -7.01 -10.59
C VAL A 99 14.89 -8.05 -9.60
N LYS A 100 13.57 -8.12 -9.45
CA LYS A 100 12.91 -9.02 -8.50
C LYS A 100 12.03 -10.07 -9.17
N CYS A 101 11.20 -9.67 -10.13
CA CYS A 101 10.05 -10.51 -10.54
C CYS A 101 9.83 -10.64 -12.05
N HIS A 102 9.97 -9.56 -12.83
CA HIS A 102 9.64 -9.61 -14.27
C HIS A 102 10.84 -10.01 -15.14
N LEU A 103 11.35 -11.23 -14.97
CA LEU A 103 12.47 -11.78 -15.76
C LEU A 103 12.15 -11.82 -17.27
N HIS A 104 10.88 -12.04 -17.59
CA HIS A 104 10.33 -11.92 -18.93
C HIS A 104 9.20 -10.89 -18.90
N ASN A 105 9.15 -10.02 -19.90
CA ASN A 105 8.06 -9.10 -20.10
C ASN A 105 6.79 -9.92 -20.41
N LEU A 106 5.85 -9.94 -19.46
CA LEU A 106 4.63 -10.75 -19.53
C LEU A 106 3.73 -10.38 -20.74
N SER A 107 3.77 -9.13 -21.19
CA SER A 107 2.99 -8.65 -22.33
C SER A 107 3.57 -9.09 -23.69
N THR A 108 4.89 -9.27 -23.77
CA THR A 108 5.58 -9.60 -25.04
C THR A 108 6.22 -10.98 -25.07
N LYS A 109 6.26 -11.68 -23.92
CA LYS A 109 6.95 -12.96 -23.69
C LYS A 109 8.45 -12.95 -24.03
N LYS A 110 9.05 -11.77 -24.21
CA LYS A 110 10.50 -11.59 -24.39
C LYS A 110 11.17 -11.38 -23.04
N ALA A 111 12.47 -11.67 -22.94
CA ALA A 111 13.26 -11.25 -21.78
C ALA A 111 13.09 -9.73 -21.58
N PHE A 112 12.99 -9.27 -20.33
CA PHE A 112 12.90 -7.85 -20.05
C PHE A 112 14.20 -7.17 -20.52
N SER A 113 14.12 -6.35 -21.57
CA SER A 113 15.24 -5.52 -22.02
C SER A 113 14.91 -4.06 -21.74
N HIS A 114 15.80 -3.37 -21.03
CA HIS A 114 15.80 -1.92 -21.01
C HIS A 114 16.11 -1.43 -22.41
N MET A 115 15.12 -0.85 -23.08
CA MET A 115 15.36 0.04 -24.21
C MET A 115 15.90 1.37 -23.66
#